data_AF-A0A5C9AAM8-F1
#
_entry.id   AF-A0A5C9AAM8-F1
#
_cell.length_a   1.000
_cell.length_b   1.000
_cell.length_c   1.000
_cell.angle_alpha   90.00
_cell.angle_beta   90.00
_cell.angle_gamma   90.00
#
_symmetry.space_group_name_H-M   'P 1'
#
loop_
_entity.id
_entity.type
_entity.pdbx_description
1 polymer ?
#
loop_
_entity_poly.entity_id
_entity_poly.type
_entity_poly.pdbx_seq_one_letter_code
_entity_poly.pdbx_strand_id
1 'polypeptide(L)'
;MSAKHPVIAVTGSSGAGTTTTSLAFRKIFAQLNLHAAEVEGDSFHRYTRPEMDMAIRKARDAGRHISYFGPEANDFGLLEQTFIEYGQSGKGKSRKYLHTYDEAVPWNQVPGTFTPWQPLPEPTDVLFYEGLHGGVVTPQHNVAQHVDLLVGVVPIVNLEWI
;
A
#
# COMPACT_ATOMS: atom_id res chain seq x y z
N MET A 1 11.88 14.81 6.91
CA MET A 1 11.45 13.98 8.04
C MET A 1 10.54 14.79 8.95
N SER A 2 9.33 14.29 9.18
CA SER A 2 8.37 14.95 10.06
C SER A 2 8.54 14.41 11.47
N ALA A 3 9.17 15.19 12.34
CA ALA A 3 9.31 14.81 13.75
C ALA A 3 7.94 14.69 14.47
N LYS A 4 6.84 15.12 13.85
CA LYS A 4 5.48 15.13 14.42
C LYS A 4 4.56 14.03 13.86
N HIS A 5 4.77 13.63 12.61
CA HIS A 5 3.90 12.68 11.90
C HIS A 5 4.75 11.61 11.20
N PRO A 6 5.31 10.66 11.98
CA PRO A 6 6.20 9.64 11.44
C PRO A 6 5.46 8.70 10.48
N VAL A 7 6.15 8.27 9.44
CA VAL A 7 5.71 7.25 8.49
C VAL A 7 6.55 6.00 8.66
N ILE A 8 5.89 4.88 8.94
CA ILE A 8 6.49 3.54 8.97
C ILE A 8 5.97 2.76 7.77
N ALA A 9 6.88 2.21 6.97
CA ALA A 9 6.52 1.39 5.81
C ALA A 9 7.12 -0.01 5.94
N VAL A 10 6.26 -1.03 5.94
CA VAL A 10 6.64 -2.43 5.75
C VAL A 10 6.47 -2.76 4.28
N THR A 11 7.56 -3.17 3.63
CA THR A 11 7.56 -3.47 2.21
C THR A 11 8.00 -4.89 1.88
N GLY A 12 7.25 -5.56 1.01
CA GLY A 12 7.44 -6.96 0.68
C GLY A 12 6.21 -7.56 0.02
N SER A 13 6.36 -8.79 -0.51
CA SER A 13 5.27 -9.52 -1.14
C SER A 13 4.26 -10.01 -0.10
N SER A 14 2.97 -9.83 -0.41
CA SER A 14 1.88 -10.31 0.45
C SER A 14 2.02 -11.82 0.67
N GLY A 15 1.92 -12.26 1.92
CA GLY A 15 2.10 -13.67 2.31
C GLY A 15 3.54 -14.09 2.61
N ALA A 16 4.56 -13.29 2.27
CA ALA A 16 5.96 -13.60 2.57
C ALA A 16 6.37 -13.33 4.04
N GLY A 17 5.38 -13.21 4.94
CA GLY A 17 5.58 -12.78 6.33
C GLY A 17 5.30 -11.28 6.56
N THR A 18 4.92 -10.52 5.53
CA THR A 18 4.49 -9.11 5.69
C THR A 18 3.30 -9.02 6.64
N THR A 19 2.29 -9.87 6.47
CA THR A 19 1.11 -9.93 7.35
C THR A 19 1.49 -10.21 8.81
N THR A 20 2.41 -11.15 9.03
CA THR A 20 2.92 -11.45 10.38
C THR A 20 3.67 -10.26 10.99
N THR A 21 4.44 -9.56 10.17
CA THR A 21 5.16 -8.35 10.58
C THR A 21 4.19 -7.21 10.90
N SER A 22 3.16 -6.99 10.09
CA SER A 22 2.08 -6.04 10.35
C SER A 22 1.34 -6.34 11.65
N LEU A 23 1.07 -7.62 11.95
CA LEU A 23 0.49 -8.02 13.24
C LEU A 23 1.42 -7.70 14.42
N ALA A 24 2.74 -7.83 14.25
CA ALA A 24 3.70 -7.45 15.29
C ALA A 24 3.68 -5.93 15.55
N PHE A 25 3.67 -5.10 14.49
CA PHE A 25 3.54 -3.65 14.62
C PHE A 25 2.23 -3.24 15.30
N ARG A 26 1.09 -3.82 14.90
CA ARG A 26 -0.20 -3.57 15.56
C ARG A 26 -0.17 -3.87 17.06
N LYS A 27 0.50 -4.95 17.46
CA LYS A 27 0.72 -5.27 18.89
C LYS A 27 1.59 -4.23 19.59
N ILE A 28 2.67 -3.77 18.95
CA ILE A 28 3.54 -2.72 19.49
C ILE A 28 2.75 -1.41 19.66
N PHE A 29 1.97 -1.00 18.66
CA PHE A 29 1.14 0.19 18.73
C PHE A 29 0.13 0.09 19.87
N ALA A 30 -0.54 -1.06 20.03
CA ALA A 30 -1.46 -1.29 21.14
C ALA A 30 -0.75 -1.21 22.51
N GLN A 31 0.44 -1.79 22.65
CA GLN A 31 1.22 -1.76 23.91
C GLN A 31 1.71 -0.36 24.27
N LEU A 32 2.05 0.44 23.26
CA LEU A 32 2.50 1.83 23.43
C LEU A 32 1.35 2.84 23.43
N ASN A 33 0.10 2.36 23.30
CA ASN A 33 -1.10 3.19 23.15
C ASN A 33 -0.98 4.24 22.03
N LEU A 34 -0.49 3.81 20.88
CA LEU A 34 -0.36 4.61 19.66
C LEU A 34 -1.53 4.34 18.70
N HIS A 35 -2.09 5.41 18.14
CA HIS A 35 -3.15 5.36 17.13
C HIS A 35 -2.54 5.42 15.72
N ALA A 36 -2.49 4.29 15.04
CA ALA A 36 -1.95 4.20 13.68
C ALA A 36 -3.03 4.46 12.60
N ALA A 37 -2.70 5.30 11.62
CA ALA A 37 -3.39 5.35 10.34
C ALA A 37 -2.89 4.21 9.46
N GLU A 38 -3.68 3.16 9.27
CA GLU A 38 -3.30 2.03 8.41
C GLU A 38 -3.60 2.31 6.93
N VAL A 39 -2.62 2.04 6.07
CA VAL A 39 -2.72 2.19 4.63
C VAL A 39 -2.19 0.92 3.93
N GLU A 40 -3.04 0.28 3.14
CA GLU A 40 -2.71 -0.91 2.37
C GLU A 40 -2.15 -0.53 0.99
N GLY A 41 -1.08 -1.17 0.53
CA GLY A 41 -0.40 -0.84 -0.72
C GLY A 41 -1.28 -1.00 -1.96
N ASP A 42 -2.18 -1.97 -1.94
CA ASP A 42 -3.12 -2.26 -3.04
C ASP A 42 -4.12 -1.09 -3.26
N SER A 43 -4.26 -0.19 -2.29
CA SER A 43 -5.00 1.08 -2.44
C SER A 43 -4.45 1.94 -3.58
N PHE A 44 -3.19 1.76 -3.95
CA PHE A 44 -2.49 2.52 -4.98
C PHE A 44 -2.40 1.78 -6.32
N HIS A 45 -3.09 0.65 -6.47
CA HIS A 45 -3.28 0.05 -7.79
C HIS A 45 -3.97 1.04 -8.73
N ARG A 46 -3.49 1.09 -9.98
CA ARG A 46 -4.07 1.92 -11.05
C ARG A 46 -5.36 1.33 -11.61
N TYR A 47 -5.53 0.02 -11.49
CA TYR A 47 -6.58 -0.74 -12.15
C TYR A 47 -7.37 -1.59 -11.17
N THR A 48 -8.69 -1.65 -11.38
CA THR A 48 -9.53 -2.73 -10.87
C THR A 48 -9.13 -4.06 -11.49
N ARG A 49 -9.56 -5.20 -10.93
CA ARG A 49 -9.23 -6.53 -11.46
C ARG A 49 -9.61 -6.67 -12.95
N PRO A 50 -10.82 -6.28 -13.41
CA PRO A 50 -11.16 -6.36 -14.83
C PRO A 50 -10.32 -5.43 -15.71
N GLU A 51 -9.99 -4.24 -15.23
CA GLU A 51 -9.14 -3.30 -15.95
C GLU A 51 -7.69 -3.82 -16.07
N MET A 52 -7.17 -4.44 -15.02
CA MET A 52 -5.84 -5.04 -15.02
C MET A 52 -5.78 -6.22 -15.99
N ASP A 53 -6.79 -7.10 -15.99
CA ASP A 53 -6.89 -8.21 -16.96
C ASP A 53 -6.86 -7.70 -18.41
N MET A 54 -7.58 -6.60 -18.68
CA MET A 54 -7.55 -5.95 -19.98
C MET A 54 -6.16 -5.35 -20.29
N ALA A 55 -5.53 -4.69 -19.32
CA ALA A 55 -4.19 -4.11 -19.48
C ALA A 55 -3.14 -5.19 -19.79
N ILE A 56 -3.19 -6.33 -19.10
CA ILE A 56 -2.34 -7.50 -19.35
C ILE A 56 -2.52 -8.01 -20.79
N ARG A 57 -3.77 -8.15 -21.25
CA ARG A 57 -4.06 -8.61 -22.63
C ARG A 57 -3.49 -7.63 -23.67
N LYS A 58 -3.76 -6.34 -23.51
CA LYS A 58 -3.26 -5.29 -24.41
C LYS A 58 -1.73 -5.23 -24.45
N ALA A 59 -1.07 -5.34 -23.29
CA ALA A 59 0.38 -5.37 -23.21
C ALA A 59 0.94 -6.58 -23.95
N ARG A 60 0.34 -7.76 -23.74
CA ARG A 60 0.74 -9.00 -24.41
C ARG A 60 0.59 -8.92 -25.92
N ASP A 61 -0.51 -8.36 -26.42
CA ASP A 61 -0.74 -8.18 -27.87
C ASP A 61 0.28 -7.22 -28.50
N ALA A 62 0.85 -6.31 -27.69
CA ALA A 62 1.95 -5.42 -28.07
C ALA A 62 3.36 -6.00 -27.77
N GLY A 63 3.47 -7.27 -27.38
CA GLY A 63 4.75 -7.92 -27.06
C GLY A 63 5.42 -7.42 -25.77
N ARG A 64 4.67 -6.82 -24.85
CA ARG A 64 5.14 -6.35 -23.54
C ARG A 64 4.45 -7.09 -22.40
N HIS A 65 4.95 -6.91 -21.18
CA HIS A 65 4.37 -7.46 -19.96
C HIS A 65 4.09 -6.33 -18.95
N ILE A 66 2.98 -6.47 -18.23
CA ILE A 66 2.59 -5.62 -17.10
C ILE A 66 2.30 -6.52 -15.90
N SER A 67 2.69 -6.08 -14.71
CA SER A 67 2.43 -6.79 -13.46
C SER A 67 2.23 -5.80 -12.31
N TYR A 68 1.64 -6.28 -11.22
CA TYR A 68 1.48 -5.52 -9.98
C TYR A 68 2.81 -5.11 -9.32
N PHE A 69 3.94 -5.71 -9.71
CA PHE A 69 5.26 -5.29 -9.22
C PHE A 69 5.74 -3.98 -9.88
N GLY A 70 5.24 -3.66 -11.09
CA GLY A 70 5.75 -2.57 -11.90
C GLY A 70 5.00 -1.24 -11.75
N PRO A 71 5.61 -0.13 -12.21
CA PRO A 71 5.02 1.21 -12.16
C PRO A 71 3.76 1.37 -13.03
N GLU A 72 3.59 0.55 -14.08
CA GLU A 72 2.42 0.66 -14.95
C GLU A 72 1.11 0.27 -14.23
N ALA A 73 1.17 -0.64 -13.27
CA ALA A 73 -0.01 -1.12 -12.51
C ALA A 73 -0.26 -0.33 -11.21
N ASN A 74 0.61 0.61 -10.87
CA ASN A 74 0.59 1.32 -9.59
C ASN A 74 0.66 2.84 -9.78
N ASP A 75 0.14 3.59 -8.81
CA ASP A 75 0.23 5.04 -8.76
C ASP A 75 1.23 5.47 -7.67
N PHE A 76 2.51 5.46 -8.03
CA PHE A 76 3.58 5.87 -7.12
C PHE A 76 3.54 7.36 -6.79
N GLY A 77 3.03 8.21 -7.68
CA GLY A 77 2.85 9.62 -7.41
C GLY A 77 1.79 9.85 -6.34
N LEU A 78 0.67 9.12 -6.40
CA LEU A 78 -0.36 9.17 -5.36
C LEU A 78 0.13 8.62 -4.01
N LEU A 79 0.93 7.55 -4.02
CA LEU A 79 1.57 7.01 -2.82
C LEU A 79 2.51 8.03 -2.18
N GLU A 80 3.41 8.62 -2.98
CA GLU A 80 4.34 9.67 -2.54
C GLU A 80 3.58 10.86 -1.96
N GLN A 81 2.54 11.34 -2.65
CA GLN A 81 1.74 12.47 -2.21
C GLN A 81 1.01 12.20 -0.89
N THR A 82 0.56 10.96 -0.67
CA THR A 82 -0.09 10.54 0.57
C THR A 82 0.89 10.60 1.75
N PHE A 83 2.14 10.14 1.57
CA PHE A 83 3.17 10.22 2.61
C PHE A 83 3.59 11.67 2.88
N ILE A 84 3.68 12.51 1.85
CA ILE A 84 3.92 13.95 2.00
C ILE A 84 2.80 14.62 2.81
N GLU A 85 1.54 14.40 2.45
CA GLU A 85 0.39 15.02 3.10
C GLU A 85 0.31 14.64 4.58
N TYR A 86 0.50 13.35 4.88
CA TYR A 86 0.55 12.85 6.25
C TYR A 86 1.72 13.46 7.03
N GLY A 87 2.93 13.43 6.46
CA GLY A 87 4.11 14.00 7.09
C GLY A 87 3.94 15.49 7.43
N GLN A 88 3.22 16.25 6.61
CA GLN A 88 3.01 17.69 6.83
C GLN A 88 1.91 18.00 7.86
N SER A 89 0.83 17.21 7.88
CA SER A 89 -0.41 17.60 8.57
C SER A 89 -1.01 16.54 9.50
N GLY A 90 -0.52 15.30 9.46
CA GLY A 90 -1.12 14.15 10.12
C GLY A 90 -2.47 13.71 9.53
N LYS A 91 -2.87 14.32 8.40
CA LYS A 91 -4.12 14.05 7.69
C LYS A 91 -3.83 13.35 6.37
N GLY A 92 -4.88 12.83 5.76
CA GLY A 92 -4.83 12.23 4.44
C GLY A 92 -6.09 11.47 4.16
N LYS A 93 -6.06 10.67 3.10
CA LYS A 93 -7.16 9.77 2.74
C LYS A 93 -6.62 8.38 2.46
N SER A 94 -7.45 7.39 2.73
CA SER A 94 -7.23 6.00 2.30
C SER A 94 -8.47 5.48 1.57
N ARG A 95 -8.26 4.43 0.79
CA ARG A 95 -9.32 3.58 0.26
C ARG A 95 -8.88 2.14 0.46
N LYS A 96 -9.73 1.18 0.13
CA LYS A 96 -9.37 -0.25 0.14
C LYS A 96 -9.55 -0.84 -1.23
N TYR A 97 -8.68 -1.79 -1.57
CA TYR A 97 -8.88 -2.70 -2.68
C TYR A 97 -9.54 -3.97 -2.16
N LEU A 98 -10.71 -4.31 -2.67
CA LEU A 98 -11.55 -5.37 -2.10
C LEU A 98 -11.12 -6.73 -2.67
N HIS A 99 -10.54 -7.60 -1.86
CA HIS A 99 -10.02 -8.89 -2.31
C HIS A 99 -11.10 -9.97 -2.37
N THR A 100 -12.05 -9.92 -1.43
CA THR A 100 -13.04 -10.97 -1.16
C THR A 100 -14.47 -10.45 -1.19
N TYR A 101 -15.45 -11.35 -1.29
CA TYR A 101 -16.86 -10.96 -1.22
C TYR A 101 -17.24 -10.42 0.15
N ASP A 102 -16.67 -10.97 1.22
CA ASP A 102 -16.91 -10.51 2.59
C ASP A 102 -16.47 -9.05 2.79
N GLU A 103 -15.36 -8.66 2.17
CA GLU A 103 -14.92 -7.26 2.13
C GLU A 103 -15.83 -6.40 1.26
N ALA A 104 -16.33 -6.91 0.13
CA ALA A 104 -17.04 -6.13 -0.87
C ALA A 104 -18.54 -5.92 -0.60
N VAL A 105 -19.19 -6.90 0.04
CA VAL A 105 -20.62 -6.86 0.38
C VAL A 105 -21.00 -5.63 1.22
N PRO A 106 -20.25 -5.24 2.28
CA PRO A 106 -20.53 -4.02 3.04
C PRO A 106 -20.54 -2.73 2.21
N TRP A 107 -19.90 -2.73 1.04
CA TRP A 107 -19.84 -1.58 0.13
C TRP A 107 -20.83 -1.67 -1.04
N ASN A 108 -21.63 -2.73 -1.12
CA ASN A 108 -22.42 -3.08 -2.31
C ASN A 108 -21.56 -3.11 -3.59
N GLN A 109 -20.33 -3.61 -3.48
CA GLN A 109 -19.39 -3.75 -4.58
C GLN A 109 -19.06 -5.23 -4.84
N VAL A 110 -18.19 -5.48 -5.81
CA VAL A 110 -17.67 -6.82 -6.13
C VAL A 110 -16.17 -6.88 -5.84
N PRO A 111 -15.61 -8.07 -5.58
CA PRO A 111 -14.16 -8.21 -5.42
C PRO A 111 -13.39 -7.70 -6.64
N GLY A 112 -12.24 -7.10 -6.40
CA GLY A 112 -11.38 -6.49 -7.41
C GLY A 112 -11.71 -5.03 -7.70
N THR A 113 -12.54 -4.36 -6.89
CA THR A 113 -12.82 -2.93 -7.01
C THR A 113 -12.25 -2.13 -5.83
N PHE A 114 -12.31 -0.81 -5.94
CA PHE A 114 -11.88 0.11 -4.91
C PHE A 114 -13.06 0.70 -4.16
N THR A 115 -12.93 0.82 -2.84
CA THR A 115 -13.82 1.67 -2.06
C THR A 115 -13.62 3.15 -2.43
N PRO A 116 -14.59 4.03 -2.15
CA PRO A 116 -14.35 5.47 -2.19
C PRO A 116 -13.23 5.88 -1.23
N TRP A 117 -12.53 6.96 -1.55
CA TRP A 117 -11.57 7.58 -0.63
C TRP A 117 -12.28 8.11 0.62
N GLN A 118 -11.75 7.78 1.78
CA GLN A 118 -12.20 8.26 3.08
C GLN A 118 -11.06 8.97 3.80
N PRO A 119 -11.36 9.99 4.63
CA PRO A 119 -10.36 10.58 5.51
C PRO A 119 -9.71 9.51 6.40
N LEU A 120 -8.42 9.66 6.67
CA LEU A 120 -7.75 8.89 7.72
C LEU A 120 -8.42 9.18 9.08
N PRO A 121 -8.35 8.23 10.03
CA PRO A 121 -8.82 8.48 11.39
C PRO A 121 -8.07 9.66 12.02
N GLU A 122 -8.76 10.40 12.89
CA GLU A 122 -8.16 11.49 13.67
C GLU A 122 -8.55 11.33 15.15
N PRO A 123 -7.61 11.48 16.10
CA PRO A 123 -6.17 11.75 15.92
C PRO A 123 -5.36 10.49 15.57
N THR A 124 -4.21 10.67 14.92
CA THR A 124 -3.22 9.61 14.68
C THR A 124 -1.83 10.04 15.12
N ASP A 125 -1.05 9.07 15.60
CA ASP A 125 0.34 9.24 16.04
C ASP A 125 1.34 8.80 14.97
N VAL A 126 0.94 7.91 14.07
CA VAL A 126 1.81 7.32 13.04
C VAL A 126 1.00 6.89 11.83
N LEU A 127 1.55 7.02 10.63
CA LEU A 127 1.04 6.33 9.43
C LEU A 127 1.79 5.03 9.26
N PHE A 128 1.04 3.94 9.15
CA PHE A 128 1.57 2.60 8.96
C PHE A 128 1.15 2.07 7.59
N TYR A 129 2.13 1.95 6.70
CA TYR A 129 1.96 1.39 5.37
C TYR A 129 2.41 -0.08 5.33
N GLU A 130 1.63 -0.93 4.68
CA GLU A 130 2.05 -2.26 4.26
C GLU A 130 1.80 -2.46 2.77
N GLY A 131 2.83 -2.88 2.02
CA GLY A 131 2.66 -3.27 0.62
C GLY A 131 3.96 -3.37 -0.17
N LEU A 132 3.87 -3.65 -1.47
CA LEU A 132 5.04 -3.92 -2.31
C LEU A 132 5.97 -2.70 -2.53
N HIS A 133 5.50 -1.47 -2.31
CA HIS A 133 6.16 -0.28 -2.84
C HIS A 133 6.47 0.81 -1.79
N GLY A 134 6.49 0.46 -0.51
CA GLY A 134 6.73 1.42 0.57
C GLY A 134 8.08 2.11 0.52
N GLY A 135 9.06 1.52 -0.17
CA GLY A 135 10.40 2.08 -0.39
C GLY A 135 10.72 2.37 -1.86
N VAL A 136 9.72 2.56 -2.72
CA VAL A 136 9.97 2.70 -4.17
C VAL A 136 10.69 4.01 -4.52
N VAL A 137 11.68 3.89 -5.39
CA VAL A 137 12.40 5.02 -5.99
C VAL A 137 12.44 4.83 -7.50
N THR A 138 12.01 5.85 -8.23
CA THR A 138 11.98 5.93 -9.68
C THR A 138 12.57 7.27 -10.11
N PRO A 139 12.82 7.50 -11.42
CA PRO A 139 13.25 8.82 -11.87
C PRO A 139 12.23 9.94 -11.62
N GLN A 140 10.94 9.60 -11.44
CA GLN A 140 9.85 10.57 -11.24
C GLN A 140 9.42 10.73 -9.79
N HIS A 141 9.56 9.68 -8.97
CA HIS A 141 9.02 9.60 -7.61
C HIS A 141 10.01 8.94 -6.67
N ASN A 142 10.16 9.48 -5.47
CA ASN A 142 10.99 8.93 -4.41
C ASN A 142 10.15 8.84 -3.12
N VAL A 143 9.40 7.75 -2.98
CA VAL A 143 8.54 7.50 -1.81
C VAL A 143 9.40 7.29 -0.56
N ALA A 144 10.55 6.63 -0.70
CA ALA A 144 11.43 6.27 0.40
C ALA A 144 11.91 7.48 1.22
N GLN A 145 12.08 8.65 0.60
CA GLN A 145 12.52 9.86 1.32
C GLN A 145 11.51 10.38 2.36
N HIS A 146 10.25 9.93 2.26
CA HIS A 146 9.16 10.32 3.14
C HIS A 146 8.87 9.29 4.24
N VAL A 147 9.67 8.23 4.32
CA VAL A 147 9.53 7.15 5.31
C VAL A 147 10.59 7.31 6.41
N ASP A 148 10.14 7.36 7.67
CA ASP A 148 11.04 7.48 8.83
C ASP A 148 11.57 6.11 9.30
N LEU A 149 10.80 5.04 9.07
CA LEU A 149 11.25 3.65 9.26
C LEU A 149 10.78 2.75 8.11
N LEU A 150 11.74 2.27 7.31
CA LEU A 150 11.49 1.34 6.21
C LEU A 150 11.93 -0.08 6.62
N VAL A 151 11.00 -1.03 6.59
CA VAL A 151 11.22 -2.44 6.92
C VAL A 151 11.00 -3.30 5.68
N GLY A 152 12.02 -4.00 5.22
CA GLY A 152 11.90 -4.97 4.12
C GLY A 152 11.63 -6.38 4.65
N VAL A 153 10.54 -7.01 4.20
CA VAL A 153 10.20 -8.40 4.52
C VAL A 153 10.15 -9.17 3.21
N VAL A 154 11.24 -9.85 2.88
CA VAL A 154 11.43 -10.51 1.58
C VAL A 154 11.78 -11.99 1.78
N PRO A 155 11.06 -12.90 1.10
CA PRO A 155 11.47 -14.29 1.06
C PRO A 155 12.63 -14.43 0.08
N ILE A 156 13.34 -15.56 0.11
CA ILE A 156 14.19 -15.91 -1.04
C ILE A 156 13.30 -16.15 -2.27
N VAL A 157 13.78 -15.83 -3.47
CA VAL A 157 12.99 -15.90 -4.71
C VAL A 157 12.30 -17.26 -4.88
N ASN A 158 12.99 -18.36 -4.55
CA ASN A 158 12.44 -19.71 -4.63
C ASN A 158 11.19 -19.91 -3.76
N LEU A 159 11.10 -19.24 -2.61
CA LEU A 159 9.94 -19.31 -1.73
C LEU A 159 8.81 -18.39 -2.19
N GLU A 160 9.12 -17.34 -2.95
CA GLU A 160 8.10 -16.44 -3.51
C GLU A 160 7.27 -17.10 -4.62
N TRP A 161 7.83 -18.10 -5.31
CA TRP A 161 7.19 -18.78 -6.44
C TRP A 161 6.32 -19.97 -6.05
N ILE A 162 6.33 -20.38 -4.77
CA ILE A 162 5.57 -21.53 -4.24
C ILE A 162 4.22 -21.04 -3.72
#